data_AF-A0A8H4TH96-F1
#
_entry.id   AF-A0A8H4TH96-F1
#
_cell.length_a   1.000
_cell.length_b   1.000
_cell.length_c   1.000
_cell.angle_alpha   90.00
_cell.angle_beta   90.00
_cell.angle_gamma   90.00
#
_symmetry.space_group_name_H-M   'P 1'
#
loop_
_entity.id
_entity.type
_entity.pdbx_description
1 polymer ?
#
loop_
_entity_poly.entity_id
_entity_poly.type
_entity_poly.pdbx_seq_one_letter_code
_entity_poly.pdbx_strand_id
1 'polypeptide(L)'
;MLLDIRKETGAQVSINILYEHSTLRAFSAQIDKQLHGGETQEESQEDPVYAKSLDHLLTTLPESFQTADPSSVRASASPTIFITGATGFLGGFIIKDLLERNTRQLRIIAHVRAKDAESGMARLERSLKGYGLWQDQWKSRLSCVAGDLAKPQLGLNDEEWQKLAQEVSVIIANGATVHWVKRYQEMMAANVLSTIEAMK
;
A
#
# COMPACT_ATOMS: atom_id res chain seq x y z
N MET A 1 -8.07 -15.40 25.22
CA MET A 1 -8.82 -16.21 24.24
C MET A 1 -7.98 -17.32 23.62
N LEU A 2 -7.05 -17.06 22.68
CA LEU A 2 -6.27 -18.16 22.05
C LEU A 2 -5.42 -18.96 23.02
N LEU A 3 -4.81 -18.29 24.02
CA LEU A 3 -4.07 -18.97 25.09
C LEU A 3 -4.99 -19.85 25.94
N ASP A 4 -6.21 -19.39 26.20
CA ASP A 4 -7.21 -20.14 26.98
C ASP A 4 -7.67 -21.37 26.20
N ILE A 5 -7.94 -21.23 24.90
CA ILE A 5 -8.29 -22.33 24.01
C ILE A 5 -7.17 -23.38 23.97
N ARG A 6 -5.92 -22.96 23.76
CA ARG A 6 -4.77 -23.87 23.77
C ARG A 6 -4.64 -24.61 25.11
N LYS A 7 -4.89 -23.91 26.22
CA LYS A 7 -4.79 -24.45 27.58
C LYS A 7 -5.93 -25.44 27.89
N GLU A 8 -7.15 -25.15 27.44
CA GLU A 8 -8.33 -25.96 27.73
C GLU A 8 -8.48 -27.17 26.80
N THR A 9 -8.11 -27.03 25.52
CA THR A 9 -8.30 -28.09 24.51
C THR A 9 -7.04 -28.86 24.20
N GLY A 10 -5.85 -28.32 24.50
CA GLY A 10 -4.57 -28.90 24.08
C GLY A 10 -4.26 -28.72 22.59
N ALA A 11 -5.14 -28.08 21.82
CA ALA A 11 -4.96 -27.84 20.39
C ALA A 11 -3.93 -26.73 20.12
N GLN A 12 -3.07 -26.92 19.11
CA GLN A 12 -2.09 -25.92 18.67
C GLN A 12 -2.74 -24.92 17.71
N VAL A 13 -3.49 -23.98 18.27
CA VAL A 13 -4.26 -23.00 17.48
C VAL A 13 -3.45 -21.73 17.24
N SER A 14 -3.04 -21.46 15.99
CA SER A 14 -2.38 -20.20 15.60
C SER A 14 -3.38 -19.06 15.42
N ILE A 15 -2.88 -17.82 15.35
CA ILE A 15 -3.73 -16.66 15.02
C ILE A 15 -4.31 -16.80 13.60
N ASN A 16 -3.57 -17.39 12.65
CA ASN A 16 -4.05 -17.54 11.26
C ASN A 16 -5.29 -18.43 11.18
N ILE A 17 -5.33 -19.54 11.93
CA ILE A 17 -6.46 -20.48 11.95
C ILE A 17 -7.77 -19.77 12.36
N LEU A 18 -7.69 -18.84 13.32
CA LEU A 18 -8.86 -18.07 13.76
C LEU A 18 -9.44 -17.18 12.65
N TYR A 19 -8.59 -16.65 11.77
CA TYR A 19 -9.01 -15.73 10.72
C TYR A 19 -9.40 -16.45 9.43
N GLU A 20 -8.70 -17.53 9.08
CA GLU A 20 -9.09 -18.45 8.00
C GLU A 20 -10.47 -19.04 8.26
N HIS A 21 -10.76 -19.36 9.52
CA HIS A 21 -12.03 -19.90 9.96
C HIS A 21 -12.78 -18.92 10.88
N SER A 22 -13.07 -17.71 10.38
CA SER A 22 -13.68 -16.61 11.15
C SER A 22 -15.08 -16.86 11.75
N THR A 23 -15.67 -18.04 11.55
CA THR A 23 -16.93 -18.44 12.21
C THR A 23 -16.65 -19.46 13.30
N LEU A 24 -17.39 -19.37 14.41
CA LEU A 24 -17.26 -20.33 15.52
C LEU A 24 -17.39 -21.78 15.05
N ARG A 25 -18.29 -22.04 14.09
CA ARG A 25 -18.49 -23.36 13.48
C ARG A 25 -17.25 -23.85 12.75
N ALA A 26 -16.71 -23.05 11.82
CA ALA A 26 -15.55 -23.45 11.02
C ALA A 26 -14.30 -23.61 11.89
N PHE A 27 -14.13 -22.72 12.87
CA PHE A 27 -13.02 -22.75 13.80
C PHE A 27 -13.07 -23.97 14.72
N SER A 28 -14.24 -24.28 15.30
CA SER A 28 -14.43 -25.48 16.12
C SER A 28 -14.15 -26.75 15.32
N ALA A 29 -14.67 -26.84 14.09
CA ALA A 29 -14.43 -28.00 13.23
C ALA A 29 -12.94 -28.22 12.94
N GLN A 30 -12.17 -27.15 12.78
CA GLN A 30 -10.72 -27.24 12.56
C GLN A 30 -9.95 -27.67 13.83
N ILE A 31 -10.37 -27.19 15.00
CA ILE A 31 -9.83 -27.64 16.29
C ILE A 31 -10.13 -29.13 16.50
N ASP A 32 -11.37 -29.56 16.22
CA ASP A 32 -11.79 -30.96 16.35
C ASP A 32 -10.97 -31.87 15.43
N LYS A 33 -10.71 -31.44 14.18
CA LYS A 33 -9.87 -32.17 13.22
C LYS A 33 -8.43 -32.37 13.74
N GLN A 34 -7.86 -31.33 14.36
CA GLN A 34 -6.50 -31.36 14.91
C GLN A 34 -6.38 -32.30 16.13
N LEU A 35 -7.40 -32.35 16.97
CA LEU A 35 -7.41 -33.17 18.19
C LEU A 35 -7.63 -34.66 17.94
N HIS A 36 -8.40 -35.01 16.90
CA HIS A 36 -8.78 -36.41 16.61
C HIS A 36 -7.85 -37.12 15.63
N GLY A 37 -6.63 -36.60 15.42
CA GLY A 37 -5.60 -37.27 14.62
C GLY A 37 -5.89 -37.34 13.12
N GLY A 38 -6.81 -36.51 12.62
CA GLY A 38 -6.88 -36.25 11.18
C GLY A 38 -5.57 -35.59 10.79
N GLU A 39 -4.84 -36.17 9.82
CA GLU A 39 -3.58 -35.63 9.32
C GLU A 39 -3.68 -34.09 9.28
N THR A 40 -2.86 -33.43 10.10
CA THR A 40 -2.47 -32.07 9.84
C THR A 40 -1.70 -32.16 8.52
N GLN A 41 -2.43 -32.14 7.41
CA GLN A 41 -1.88 -31.50 6.25
C GLN A 41 -1.58 -30.10 6.75
N GLU A 42 -0.30 -29.84 7.01
CA GLU A 42 0.28 -28.59 6.60
C GLU A 42 -0.13 -28.44 5.13
N GLU A 43 -1.33 -27.95 4.89
CA GLU A 43 -1.61 -27.24 3.66
C GLU A 43 -0.75 -25.98 3.78
N SER A 44 0.54 -26.16 3.48
CA SER A 44 1.32 -25.18 2.75
C SER A 44 0.64 -24.99 1.40
N GLN A 45 -0.58 -24.48 1.40
CA GLN A 45 -1.19 -23.98 0.20
C GLN A 45 -0.75 -22.53 0.16
N GLU A 46 0.34 -22.28 -0.56
CA GLU A 46 0.42 -21.05 -1.33
C GLU A 46 -0.98 -20.81 -1.90
N ASP A 47 -1.59 -19.72 -1.45
CA ASP A 47 -2.97 -19.38 -1.73
C ASP A 47 -3.19 -19.57 -3.25
N PRO A 48 -4.01 -20.53 -3.72
CA PRO A 48 -4.19 -20.76 -5.15
C PRO A 48 -4.56 -19.47 -5.87
N VAL A 49 -5.15 -18.51 -5.15
CA VAL A 49 -5.47 -17.19 -5.66
C VAL A 49 -4.24 -16.30 -5.88
N TYR A 50 -3.20 -16.39 -5.05
CA TYR A 50 -1.93 -15.69 -5.30
C TYR A 50 -1.29 -16.20 -6.60
N ALA A 51 -1.10 -17.52 -6.73
CA ALA A 51 -0.52 -18.11 -7.94
C ALA A 51 -1.36 -17.83 -9.20
N LYS A 52 -2.69 -18.06 -9.14
CA LYS A 52 -3.61 -17.75 -10.26
C LYS A 52 -3.62 -16.26 -10.61
N SER A 53 -3.40 -15.37 -9.64
CA SER A 53 -3.36 -13.95 -9.93
C SER A 53 -2.16 -13.58 -10.79
N LEU A 54 -1.00 -14.22 -10.62
CA LEU A 54 0.15 -14.02 -11.48
C LEU A 54 -0.17 -14.41 -12.93
N ASP A 55 -0.71 -15.61 -13.14
CA ASP A 55 -1.09 -16.09 -14.47
C ASP A 55 -2.06 -15.13 -15.15
N HIS A 56 -3.05 -14.62 -14.41
CA HIS A 56 -3.97 -13.63 -14.94
C HIS A 56 -3.28 -12.30 -15.28
N LEU A 57 -2.46 -11.76 -14.36
CA LEU A 57 -1.79 -10.48 -14.54
C LEU A 57 -0.86 -10.50 -15.77
N LEU A 58 -0.15 -11.60 -16.02
CA LEU A 58 0.70 -11.77 -17.19
C LEU A 58 -0.06 -11.61 -18.52
N THR A 59 -1.38 -11.87 -18.55
CA THR A 59 -2.20 -11.64 -19.75
C THR A 59 -2.64 -10.18 -19.94
N THR A 60 -2.49 -9.35 -18.90
CA THR A 60 -2.93 -7.94 -18.88
C THR A 60 -1.79 -6.94 -18.96
N LEU A 61 -0.57 -7.35 -18.59
CA LEU A 61 0.60 -6.48 -18.59
C LEU A 61 1.17 -6.32 -20.01
N PRO A 62 1.74 -5.16 -20.36
CA PRO A 62 2.44 -5.00 -21.62
C PRO A 62 3.69 -5.88 -21.67
N GLU A 63 4.10 -6.29 -22.87
CA GLU A 63 5.32 -7.09 -23.07
C GLU A 63 6.60 -6.38 -22.60
N SER A 64 6.59 -5.05 -22.61
CA SER A 64 7.69 -4.23 -22.14
C SER A 64 7.21 -2.91 -21.54
N PHE A 65 8.02 -2.37 -20.63
CA PHE A 65 7.82 -1.05 -20.05
C PHE A 65 8.89 -0.11 -20.59
N GLN A 66 8.52 1.16 -20.79
CA GLN A 66 9.48 2.18 -21.17
C GLN A 66 10.46 2.42 -20.01
N THR A 67 11.75 2.24 -20.27
CA THR A 67 12.79 2.58 -19.31
C THR A 67 12.90 4.11 -19.21
N ALA A 68 12.81 4.63 -17.99
CA ALA A 68 13.08 6.04 -17.72
C ALA A 68 14.56 6.35 -17.92
N ASP A 69 14.88 7.46 -18.60
CA ASP A 69 16.25 7.96 -18.72
C ASP A 69 16.64 8.75 -17.46
N PRO A 70 17.57 8.27 -16.61
CA PRO A 70 17.95 8.96 -15.39
C PRO A 70 18.54 10.36 -15.65
N SER A 71 19.11 10.60 -16.83
CA SER A 71 19.69 11.89 -17.18
C SER A 71 18.61 12.96 -17.39
N SER A 72 17.46 12.59 -17.95
CA SER A 72 16.30 13.49 -18.11
C SER A 72 15.76 13.98 -16.76
N VAL A 73 15.61 13.08 -15.78
CA VAL A 73 15.18 13.42 -14.42
C VAL A 73 16.23 14.28 -13.71
N ARG A 74 17.52 13.99 -13.93
CA ARG A 74 18.62 14.78 -13.35
C ARG A 74 18.73 16.17 -13.96
N ALA A 75 18.40 16.35 -15.23
CA ALA A 75 18.42 17.62 -15.94
C ALA A 75 17.23 18.52 -15.59
N SER A 76 16.13 17.96 -15.08
CA SER A 76 14.98 18.75 -14.63
C SER A 76 15.37 19.68 -13.48
N ALA A 77 15.18 21.00 -13.70
CA ALA A 77 15.45 22.03 -12.72
C ALA A 77 14.51 21.95 -11.49
N SER A 78 13.28 21.45 -11.70
CA SER A 78 12.25 21.33 -10.67
C SER A 78 11.42 20.05 -10.89
N PRO A 79 11.94 18.88 -10.48
CA PRO A 79 11.19 17.64 -10.64
C PRO A 79 9.98 17.61 -9.69
N THR A 80 8.87 17.09 -10.21
CA THR A 80 7.67 16.83 -9.42
C THR A 80 7.63 15.37 -9.03
N ILE A 81 7.58 15.10 -7.73
CA ILE A 81 7.54 13.75 -7.17
C ILE A 81 6.11 13.44 -6.75
N PHE A 82 5.55 12.35 -7.25
CA PHE A 82 4.31 11.77 -6.74
C PHE A 82 4.64 10.68 -5.72
N ILE A 83 4.05 10.74 -4.54
CA ILE A 83 4.31 9.76 -3.48
C ILE A 83 3.01 9.21 -2.91
N THR A 84 2.94 7.87 -2.82
CA THR A 84 1.87 7.16 -2.11
C THR A 84 2.30 6.81 -0.69
N GLY A 85 1.35 6.73 0.23
CA GLY A 85 1.65 6.40 1.63
C GLY A 85 2.37 7.51 2.41
N ALA A 86 2.27 8.76 1.95
CA ALA A 86 2.90 9.94 2.56
C ALA A 86 2.52 10.18 4.03
N THR A 87 1.31 9.79 4.44
CA THR A 87 0.83 9.90 5.82
C THR A 87 1.33 8.76 6.73
N GLY A 88 1.98 7.74 6.16
CA GLY A 88 2.55 6.63 6.92
C GLY A 88 3.91 6.97 7.51
N PHE A 89 4.42 6.09 8.36
CA PHE A 89 5.71 6.27 9.03
C PHE A 89 6.85 6.52 8.02
N LEU A 90 7.17 5.54 7.17
CA LEU A 90 8.26 5.67 6.19
C LEU A 90 8.02 6.82 5.19
N GLY A 91 6.77 7.02 4.75
CA GLY A 91 6.42 8.09 3.81
C GLY A 91 6.74 9.48 4.33
N GLY A 92 6.50 9.74 5.62
CA GLY A 92 6.85 11.02 6.26
C GLY A 92 8.36 11.28 6.26
N PHE A 93 9.18 10.26 6.54
CA PHE A 93 10.63 10.39 6.53
C PHE A 93 11.20 10.52 5.11
N ILE A 94 10.60 9.87 4.11
CA ILE A 94 10.94 10.09 2.70
C ILE A 94 10.69 11.56 2.32
N ILE A 95 9.54 12.11 2.70
CA ILE A 95 9.22 13.53 2.46
C ILE A 95 10.25 14.45 3.12
N LYS A 96 10.58 14.22 4.40
CA LYS A 96 11.62 15.00 5.10
C LYS A 96 12.94 14.97 4.35
N ASP A 97 13.43 13.77 4.02
CA ASP A 97 14.73 13.61 3.36
C ASP A 97 14.76 14.28 1.97
N LEU A 98 13.68 14.16 1.19
CA LEU A 98 13.54 14.87 -0.08
C LEU A 98 13.51 16.39 0.10
N LEU A 99 12.78 16.88 1.10
CA LEU A 99 12.58 18.32 1.29
C LEU A 99 13.81 19.02 1.89
N GLU A 100 14.59 18.33 2.72
CA GLU A 100 15.82 18.84 3.34
C GLU A 100 17.03 18.84 2.40
N ARG A 101 16.99 18.05 1.32
CA ARG A 101 17.98 18.12 0.24
C ARG A 101 17.85 19.48 -0.46
N ASN A 102 18.61 20.46 0.03
CA ASN A 102 18.63 21.86 -0.43
C ASN A 102 19.29 22.06 -1.82
N THR A 103 19.43 20.99 -2.60
CA THR A 103 20.14 21.02 -3.87
C THR A 103 19.25 21.44 -5.03
N ARG A 104 17.90 21.29 -4.92
CA ARG A 104 16.94 21.60 -5.99
C ARG A 104 15.58 22.03 -5.44
N GLN A 105 14.90 22.91 -6.17
CA GLN A 105 13.49 23.24 -5.91
C GLN A 105 12.61 22.10 -6.42
N LEU A 106 12.42 21.04 -5.64
CA LEU A 106 11.47 19.97 -5.96
C LEU A 106 10.09 20.23 -5.35
N ARG A 107 9.07 19.71 -6.04
CA ARG A 107 7.67 19.67 -5.59
C ARG A 107 7.27 18.24 -5.27
N ILE A 108 6.41 18.05 -4.29
CA ILE A 108 5.86 16.75 -3.92
C ILE A 108 4.33 16.81 -3.97
N ILE A 109 3.73 15.90 -4.71
CA ILE A 109 2.31 15.63 -4.74
C ILE A 109 2.06 14.34 -3.94
N ALA A 110 1.41 14.46 -2.79
CA ALA A 110 1.09 13.33 -1.95
C ALA A 110 -0.29 12.75 -2.31
N HIS A 111 -0.33 11.45 -2.60
CA HIS A 111 -1.57 10.70 -2.70
C HIS A 111 -2.06 10.32 -1.31
N VAL A 112 -3.23 10.81 -0.95
CA VAL A 112 -3.78 10.66 0.40
C VAL A 112 -5.23 10.20 0.33
N ARG A 113 -5.56 9.17 1.12
CA ARG A 113 -6.96 8.79 1.36
C ARG A 113 -7.67 9.90 2.12
N ALA A 114 -8.49 10.67 1.43
CA ALA A 114 -9.24 11.80 1.96
C ALA A 114 -10.49 12.06 1.11
N LYS A 115 -11.34 12.99 1.55
CA LYS A 115 -12.53 13.41 0.79
C LYS A 115 -12.15 14.29 -0.41
N ASP A 116 -11.16 15.14 -0.24
CA ASP A 116 -10.70 16.15 -1.19
C ASP A 116 -9.23 16.52 -0.90
N ALA A 117 -8.62 17.27 -1.81
CA ALA A 117 -7.21 17.66 -1.72
C ALA A 117 -6.89 18.48 -0.45
N GLU A 118 -7.81 19.34 -0.01
CA GLU A 118 -7.64 20.15 1.20
C GLU A 118 -7.60 19.28 2.45
N SER A 119 -8.55 18.35 2.59
CA SER A 119 -8.57 17.36 3.67
C SER A 119 -7.34 16.44 3.63
N GLY A 120 -6.88 16.10 2.42
CA GLY A 120 -5.64 15.35 2.21
C GLY A 120 -4.42 16.10 2.74
N MET A 121 -4.30 17.39 2.41
CA MET A 121 -3.21 18.24 2.86
C MET A 121 -3.22 18.42 4.38
N ALA A 122 -4.40 18.66 4.98
CA ALA A 122 -4.55 18.76 6.43
C ALA A 122 -4.14 17.45 7.14
N ARG A 123 -4.48 16.30 6.55
CA ARG A 123 -4.07 14.98 7.07
C ARG A 123 -2.57 14.75 6.95
N LEU A 124 -1.96 15.15 5.83
CA LEU A 124 -0.52 15.08 5.62
C LEU A 124 0.23 15.93 6.64
N GLU A 125 -0.15 17.20 6.77
CA GLU A 125 0.43 18.13 7.73
C GLU A 125 0.31 17.59 9.16
N ARG A 126 -0.87 17.10 9.54
CA ARG A 126 -1.07 16.48 10.87
C ARG A 126 -0.15 15.29 11.10
N SER A 127 0.03 14.44 10.09
CA SER A 127 0.89 13.25 10.20
C SER A 127 2.35 13.66 10.37
N LEU A 128 2.84 14.60 9.54
CA LEU A 128 4.20 15.13 9.63
C LEU A 128 4.45 15.86 10.95
N LYS A 129 3.49 16.62 11.47
CA LYS A 129 3.56 17.24 12.81
C LYS A 129 3.61 16.18 13.91
N GLY A 130 2.77 15.15 13.82
CA GLY A 130 2.75 14.03 14.77
C GLY A 130 4.08 13.28 14.85
N TYR A 131 4.82 13.21 13.74
CA TYR A 131 6.16 12.64 13.69
C TYR A 131 7.28 13.65 14.02
N GLY A 132 6.96 14.91 14.31
CA GLY A 132 7.96 15.96 14.57
C GLY A 132 8.78 16.37 13.34
N LEU A 133 8.25 16.13 12.14
CA LEU A 133 8.96 16.37 10.87
C LEU A 133 8.57 17.70 10.22
N TRP A 134 7.33 18.18 10.41
CA TRP A 134 6.79 19.33 9.69
C TRP A 134 7.59 20.63 9.86
N GLN A 135 7.80 21.35 8.75
CA GLN A 135 8.35 22.70 8.73
C GLN A 135 7.46 23.59 7.85
N ASP A 136 7.12 24.79 8.31
CA ASP A 136 6.15 25.66 7.59
C ASP A 136 6.62 26.06 6.19
N GLN A 137 7.93 26.17 5.98
CA GLN A 137 8.55 26.44 4.67
C GLN A 137 8.29 25.35 3.62
N TRP A 138 7.90 24.14 4.04
CA TRP A 138 7.58 23.04 3.12
C TRP A 138 6.20 23.19 2.49
N LYS A 139 5.32 24.02 3.06
CA LYS A 139 3.93 24.16 2.62
C LYS A 139 3.81 24.55 1.14
N SER A 140 4.72 25.38 0.63
CA SER A 140 4.73 25.81 -0.79
C SER A 140 5.19 24.72 -1.77
N ARG A 141 5.82 23.66 -1.26
CA ARG A 141 6.38 22.55 -2.05
C ARG A 141 5.56 21.27 -1.94
N LEU A 142 4.54 21.26 -1.09
CA LEU A 142 3.65 20.12 -0.86
C LEU A 142 2.27 20.43 -1.42
N SER A 143 1.72 19.49 -2.19
CA SER A 143 0.31 19.43 -2.53
C SER A 143 -0.22 18.01 -2.29
N CYS A 144 -1.54 17.86 -2.30
CA CYS A 144 -2.18 16.56 -2.14
C CYS A 144 -3.20 16.33 -3.25
N VAL A 145 -3.35 15.06 -3.61
CA VAL A 145 -4.51 14.56 -4.36
C VAL A 145 -5.24 13.54 -3.50
N ALA A 146 -6.56 13.59 -3.51
CA ALA A 146 -7.39 12.64 -2.79
C ALA A 146 -7.58 11.39 -3.63
N GLY A 147 -7.22 10.23 -3.09
CA GLY A 147 -7.40 8.98 -3.82
C GLY A 147 -7.29 7.74 -2.94
N ASP A 148 -7.46 6.58 -3.55
CA ASP A 148 -7.42 5.28 -2.89
C ASP A 148 -6.67 4.28 -3.75
N LEU A 149 -5.61 3.68 -3.18
CA LEU A 149 -4.78 2.70 -3.87
C LEU A 149 -5.58 1.47 -4.31
N ALA A 150 -6.66 1.14 -3.61
CA ALA A 150 -7.50 0.00 -3.95
C ALA A 150 -8.44 0.26 -5.15
N LYS A 151 -8.45 1.46 -5.73
CA LYS A 151 -9.31 1.85 -6.84
C LYS A 151 -8.53 2.02 -8.15
N PRO A 152 -9.18 1.84 -9.32
CA PRO A 152 -8.60 2.18 -10.63
C PRO A 152 -8.06 3.61 -10.64
N GLN A 153 -7.00 3.89 -11.42
CA GLN A 153 -6.35 5.20 -11.47
C GLN A 153 -5.98 5.75 -10.08
N LEU A 154 -5.68 4.85 -9.13
CA LEU A 154 -5.43 5.20 -7.72
C LEU A 154 -6.59 5.98 -7.07
N GLY A 155 -7.82 5.82 -7.57
CA GLY A 155 -9.02 6.51 -7.09
C GLY A 155 -9.12 7.99 -7.46
N LEU A 156 -8.33 8.42 -8.45
CA LEU A 156 -8.41 9.75 -9.04
C LEU A 156 -9.47 9.79 -10.13
N ASN A 157 -9.94 10.99 -10.49
CA ASN A 157 -10.75 11.16 -11.69
C ASN A 157 -9.86 11.32 -12.93
N ASP A 158 -10.45 11.16 -14.12
CA ASP A 158 -9.70 11.20 -15.39
C ASP A 158 -8.94 12.52 -15.60
N GLU A 159 -9.50 13.66 -15.19
CA GLU A 159 -8.85 14.97 -15.34
C GLU A 159 -7.60 15.07 -14.47
N GLU A 160 -7.71 14.68 -13.19
CA GLU A 160 -6.57 14.63 -12.26
C GLU A 160 -5.52 13.62 -12.72
N TRP A 161 -5.96 12.45 -13.21
CA TRP A 161 -5.07 11.41 -13.73
C TRP A 161 -4.24 11.91 -14.91
N GLN A 162 -4.89 12.51 -15.92
CA GLN A 162 -4.20 13.06 -17.09
C GLN A 162 -3.26 14.20 -16.72
N LYS A 163 -3.66 15.07 -15.79
CA LYS A 163 -2.80 16.15 -15.30
C LYS A 163 -1.55 15.60 -14.62
N LEU A 164 -1.69 14.60 -13.75
CA LEU A 164 -0.56 13.99 -13.06
C LEU A 164 0.38 13.28 -14.02
N ALA A 165 -0.16 12.56 -15.01
CA ALA A 165 0.65 11.90 -16.04
C ALA A 165 1.54 12.88 -16.82
N GLN A 166 1.14 14.14 -16.94
CA GLN A 166 1.93 15.19 -17.60
C GLN A 166 2.92 15.92 -16.69
N GLU A 167 2.59 16.11 -15.40
CA GLU A 167 3.40 16.90 -14.47
C GLU A 167 4.43 16.07 -13.70
N VAL A 168 4.12 14.80 -13.39
CA VAL A 168 4.93 13.95 -12.51
C VAL A 168 6.18 13.46 -13.22
N SER A 169 7.34 13.71 -12.61
CA SER A 169 8.63 13.26 -13.12
C SER A 169 9.10 11.96 -12.46
N VAL A 170 8.71 11.73 -11.20
CA VAL A 170 9.13 10.57 -10.40
C VAL A 170 7.98 10.08 -9.55
N ILE A 171 7.78 8.76 -9.52
CA ILE A 171 6.81 8.11 -8.64
C ILE A 171 7.56 7.35 -7.52
N ILE A 172 7.16 7.61 -6.27
CA ILE A 172 7.56 6.82 -5.11
C ILE A 172 6.34 6.03 -4.62
N ALA A 173 6.26 4.78 -5.04
CA ALA A 173 5.21 3.85 -4.63
C ALA A 173 5.54 3.22 -3.26
N ASN A 174 5.14 3.91 -2.19
CA ASN A 174 5.39 3.49 -0.80
C ASN A 174 4.11 3.10 -0.05
N GLY A 175 2.95 3.52 -0.53
CA GLY A 175 1.68 3.18 0.09
C GLY A 175 1.31 1.71 -0.09
N ALA A 176 0.85 1.09 0.99
CA ALA A 176 0.36 -0.28 1.01
C ALA A 176 -0.64 -0.47 2.16
N THR A 177 -1.46 -1.51 2.07
CA THR A 177 -2.17 -2.10 3.20
C THR A 177 -1.26 -3.13 3.87
N VAL A 178 -0.73 -2.78 5.04
CA VAL A 178 0.12 -3.66 5.85
C VAL A 178 -0.74 -4.27 6.95
N HIS A 179 -1.20 -5.50 6.74
CA HIS A 179 -2.02 -6.21 7.71
C HIS A 179 -1.66 -7.70 7.75
N TRP A 180 -1.08 -8.14 8.86
CA TRP A 180 -0.50 -9.48 9.03
C TRP A 180 -1.49 -10.64 8.93
N VAL A 181 -2.79 -10.34 9.04
CA VAL A 181 -3.85 -11.35 9.12
C VAL A 181 -4.89 -11.25 8.01
N LYS A 182 -4.74 -10.28 7.10
CA LYS A 182 -5.64 -10.19 5.94
C LYS A 182 -5.20 -11.18 4.88
N ARG A 183 -6.17 -11.76 4.17
CA ARG A 183 -5.88 -12.64 3.03
C ARG A 183 -5.34 -11.83 1.86
N TYR A 184 -4.62 -12.50 0.97
CA TYR A 184 -4.04 -11.89 -0.22
C TYR A 184 -5.08 -11.09 -1.03
N GLN A 185 -6.23 -11.70 -1.31
CA GLN A 185 -7.34 -11.10 -2.06
C GLN A 185 -7.78 -9.74 -1.52
N GLU A 186 -7.76 -9.57 -0.19
CA GLU A 186 -8.18 -8.34 0.49
C GLU A 186 -7.12 -7.23 0.41
N MET A 187 -5.88 -7.57 0.06
CA MET A 187 -4.76 -6.63 -0.04
C MET A 187 -4.27 -6.43 -1.48
N MET A 188 -4.61 -7.35 -2.39
CA MET A 188 -4.17 -7.34 -3.79
C MET A 188 -4.43 -6.00 -4.47
N ALA A 189 -5.61 -5.41 -4.28
CA ALA A 189 -5.95 -4.12 -4.90
C ALA A 189 -4.96 -3.01 -4.50
N ALA A 190 -4.66 -2.88 -3.21
CA ALA A 190 -3.83 -1.80 -2.67
C ALA A 190 -2.31 -2.08 -2.68
N ASN A 191 -1.90 -3.34 -2.89
CA ASN A 191 -0.50 -3.75 -2.79
C ASN A 191 0.08 -4.27 -4.11
N VAL A 192 -0.76 -4.76 -5.03
CA VAL A 192 -0.35 -5.31 -6.34
C VAL A 192 -0.88 -4.44 -7.46
N LEU A 193 -2.21 -4.29 -7.56
CA LEU A 193 -2.84 -3.56 -8.66
C LEU A 193 -2.47 -2.08 -8.65
N SER A 194 -2.39 -1.46 -7.46
CA SER A 194 -1.93 -0.07 -7.33
C SER A 194 -0.53 0.17 -7.91
N THR A 195 0.36 -0.81 -7.84
CA THR A 195 1.71 -0.72 -8.43
C THR A 195 1.62 -0.74 -9.95
N ILE A 196 0.72 -1.57 -10.50
CA ILE A 196 0.45 -1.62 -11.94
C ILE A 196 -0.19 -0.32 -12.42
N GLU A 197 -1.17 0.22 -11.69
CA GLU A 197 -1.76 1.53 -11.99
C GLU A 197 -0.71 2.63 -12.00
N ALA A 198 0.23 2.63 -11.05
CA ALA A 198 1.31 3.62 -10.99
C ALA A 198 2.33 3.53 -12.14
N MET A 199 2.33 2.45 -12.92
CA MET A 199 3.18 2.30 -14.12
C MET A 199 2.48 2.69 -15.42
N LYS A 200 1.19 3.01 -15.38
CA LYS A 200 0.41 3.51 -16.53
C LYS A 200 0.56 5.01 -16.68
#